data_AF-A0A100HK94-F1
#
_entry.id   AF-A0A100HK94-F1
#
_cell.length_a   1.000
_cell.length_b   1.000
_cell.length_c   1.000
_cell.angle_alpha   90.00
_cell.angle_beta   90.00
_cell.angle_gamma   90.00
#
_symmetry.space_group_name_H-M   'P 1'
#
loop_
_entity.id
_entity.type
_entity.pdbx_description
1 polymer ?
#
loop_
_entity_poly.entity_id
_entity_poly.type
_entity_poly.pdbx_seq_one_letter_code
_entity_poly.pdbx_strand_id
1 'polypeptide(L)'
;MNDLQLMLCLVTGVALVATATQLRGASRRIHYRDRRGFWRGVASIPVVAALGLLLAAVVLQGWVADGFLWLAAALAVLSGVASYWVDLDPQRVLAWRRARA
;
A
#
# COMPACT_ATOMS: atom_id res chain seq x y z
N MET A 1 23.58 9.53 -6.26
CA MET A 1 22.33 9.55 -5.47
C MET A 1 22.42 10.70 -4.48
N ASN A 2 21.41 11.56 -4.45
CA ASN A 2 21.32 12.70 -3.52
C ASN A 2 20.63 12.27 -2.21
N ASP A 3 20.90 12.93 -1.10
CA ASP A 3 20.30 12.68 0.23
C ASP A 3 18.78 12.66 0.18
N LEU A 4 18.18 13.54 -0.63
CA LEU A 4 16.74 13.56 -0.88
C LEU A 4 16.23 12.24 -1.48
N GLN A 5 16.94 11.68 -2.46
CA GLN A 5 16.55 10.42 -3.10
C GLN A 5 16.63 9.25 -2.13
N LEU A 6 17.67 9.24 -1.27
CA LEU A 6 17.81 8.27 -0.21
C LEU A 6 16.64 8.35 0.79
N MET A 7 16.25 9.56 1.20
CA MET A 7 15.09 9.75 2.07
C MET A 7 13.79 9.26 1.41
N LEU A 8 13.54 9.60 0.14
CA LEU A 8 12.35 9.16 -0.57
C LEU A 8 12.28 7.63 -0.69
N CYS A 9 13.41 6.98 -1.00
CA CYS A 9 13.50 5.52 -1.04
C CYS A 9 13.23 4.90 0.34
N LEU A 10 13.79 5.47 1.42
CA LEU A 10 13.54 5.02 2.79
C LEU A 10 12.06 5.12 3.17
N VAL A 11 11.45 6.29 2.93
CA VAL A 11 10.02 6.50 3.21
C VAL A 11 9.15 5.52 2.44
N THR A 12 9.45 5.33 1.15
CA THR A 12 8.76 4.35 0.30
C THR A 12 8.89 2.94 0.88
N GLY A 13 10.12 2.52 1.22
CA GLY A 13 10.38 1.19 1.78
C GLY A 13 9.65 0.95 3.10
N VAL A 14 9.75 1.90 4.04
CA VAL A 14 9.09 1.79 5.35
C VAL A 14 7.57 1.71 5.20
N ALA A 15 6.98 2.54 4.35
CA ALA A 15 5.53 2.55 4.12
C ALA A 15 5.05 1.23 3.47
N LEU A 16 5.80 0.67 2.53
CA LEU A 16 5.49 -0.63 1.92
C LEU A 16 5.60 -1.78 2.92
N VAL A 17 6.64 -1.77 3.77
CA VAL A 17 6.79 -2.77 4.84
C VAL A 17 5.63 -2.68 5.83
N ALA A 18 5.23 -1.48 6.25
CA ALA A 18 4.08 -1.26 7.12
C ALA A 18 2.77 -1.76 6.48
N THR A 19 2.59 -1.49 5.18
CA THR A 19 1.43 -1.99 4.41
C THR A 19 1.39 -3.52 4.43
N ALA A 20 2.53 -4.17 4.16
CA ALA A 20 2.64 -5.62 4.12
C ALA A 20 2.39 -6.27 5.49
N THR A 21 2.92 -5.70 6.57
CA THR A 21 2.74 -6.24 7.92
C THR A 21 1.28 -6.14 8.39
N GLN A 22 0.62 -5.02 8.10
CA GLN A 22 -0.80 -4.82 8.43
C GLN A 22 -1.71 -5.77 7.66
N LEU A 23 -1.52 -5.89 6.33
CA LEU A 23 -2.28 -6.83 5.51
C LEU A 23 -2.04 -8.30 5.90
N ARG A 24 -0.81 -8.65 6.28
CA ARG A 24 -0.48 -9.98 6.83
C ARG A 24 -1.13 -10.22 8.18
N GLY A 25 -1.24 -9.19 9.02
CA GLY A 25 -2.01 -9.25 10.26
C GLY A 25 -3.49 -9.55 9.99
N ALA A 26 -4.09 -8.85 9.03
CA ALA A 26 -5.48 -9.05 8.62
C ALA A 26 -5.73 -10.48 8.08
N SER A 27 -4.79 -11.06 7.32
CA SER A 27 -4.95 -12.42 6.77
C SER A 27 -4.90 -13.53 7.81
N ARG A 28 -4.29 -13.28 8.97
CA ARG A 28 -4.23 -14.22 10.10
C ARG A 28 -5.49 -14.21 10.97
N ARG A 29 -6.33 -13.16 10.88
CA ARG A 29 -7.58 -13.06 11.64
C ARG A 29 -8.65 -13.94 10.96
N ILE A 30 -9.05 -15.03 11.63
CA ILE A 30 -10.03 -16.03 11.14
C ILE A 30 -11.32 -15.35 10.61
N HIS A 31 -11.78 -14.29 11.27
CA HIS A 31 -12.99 -13.57 10.90
C HIS A 31 -12.96 -12.92 9.51
N TYR A 32 -11.77 -12.54 9.02
CA TYR A 32 -11.58 -11.86 7.73
C TYR A 32 -10.94 -12.74 6.67
N ARG A 33 -10.18 -13.76 7.09
CA ARG A 33 -9.45 -14.68 6.22
C ARG A 33 -10.32 -15.27 5.10
N ASP A 34 -11.53 -15.74 5.43
CA ASP A 34 -12.39 -16.43 4.46
C ASP A 34 -13.47 -15.51 3.83
N ARG A 35 -13.55 -14.24 4.26
CA ARG A 35 -14.55 -13.29 3.74
C ARG A 35 -14.08 -12.70 2.41
N ARG A 36 -14.47 -13.34 1.30
CA ARG A 36 -14.20 -12.85 -0.07
C ARG A 36 -14.57 -11.37 -0.28
N GLY A 37 -15.66 -10.90 0.34
CA GLY A 37 -16.08 -9.49 0.26
C GLY A 37 -15.06 -8.51 0.85
N PHE A 38 -14.41 -8.88 1.95
CA PHE A 38 -13.36 -8.08 2.58
C PHE A 38 -12.14 -7.95 1.66
N TRP A 39 -11.61 -9.09 1.19
CA TRP A 39 -10.42 -9.11 0.32
C TRP A 39 -10.62 -8.37 -0.99
N ARG A 40 -11.81 -8.44 -1.59
CA ARG A 40 -12.11 -7.66 -2.79
C ARG A 40 -12.24 -6.15 -2.53
N GLY A 41 -12.50 -5.73 -1.30
CA GLY A 41 -12.49 -4.32 -0.91
C GLY A 41 -11.07 -3.80 -0.65
N VAL A 42 -10.21 -4.68 -0.12
CA VAL A 42 -8.81 -4.37 0.23
C VAL A 42 -7.85 -4.57 -0.95
N ALA A 43 -8.26 -5.26 -2.01
CA ALA A 43 -7.43 -5.63 -3.16
C ALA A 43 -6.76 -4.45 -3.89
N SER A 44 -7.34 -3.24 -3.83
CA SER A 44 -6.73 -2.05 -4.42
C SER A 44 -5.44 -1.62 -3.70
N ILE A 45 -5.32 -1.87 -2.39
CA ILE A 45 -4.17 -1.47 -1.58
C ILE A 45 -2.87 -2.14 -2.05
N PRO A 46 -2.77 -3.47 -2.19
CA PRO A 46 -1.55 -4.10 -2.68
C PRO A 46 -1.24 -3.73 -4.14
N VAL A 47 -2.24 -3.41 -4.97
CA VAL A 47 -2.01 -2.92 -6.34
C VAL A 47 -1.33 -1.55 -6.32
N VAL A 48 -1.83 -0.62 -5.51
CA VAL A 48 -1.24 0.72 -5.36
C VAL A 48 0.18 0.62 -4.76
N ALA A 49 0.37 -0.24 -3.76
CA ALA A 49 1.68 -0.51 -3.18
C ALA A 49 2.67 -1.06 -4.23
N ALA A 50 2.23 -2.01 -5.06
CA ALA A 50 3.04 -2.59 -6.13
C ALA A 50 3.41 -1.55 -7.20
N LEU A 51 2.51 -0.63 -7.54
CA LEU A 51 2.81 0.47 -8.46
C LEU A 51 3.85 1.42 -7.88
N GLY A 52 3.75 1.76 -6.60
CA GLY A 52 4.77 2.56 -5.91
C GLY A 52 6.15 1.87 -5.92
N LEU A 53 6.18 0.57 -5.65
CA LEU A 53 7.41 -0.23 -5.71
C LEU A 53 7.99 -0.30 -7.12
N LEU A 54 7.15 -0.52 -8.13
CA LEU A 54 7.57 -0.57 -9.54
C LEU A 54 8.19 0.76 -9.96
N LEU A 55 7.55 1.89 -9.64
CA LEU A 55 8.06 3.22 -9.96
C LEU A 55 9.42 3.48 -9.28
N ALA A 56 9.56 3.12 -8.00
CA ALA A 56 10.84 3.21 -7.32
C ALA A 56 11.93 2.36 -8.00
N ALA A 57 11.60 1.11 -8.38
CA ALA A 57 12.53 0.21 -9.05
C ALA A 57 12.97 0.73 -10.42
N VAL A 58 12.03 1.23 -11.23
CA VAL A 58 12.30 1.79 -12.57
C VAL A 58 13.20 3.02 -12.48
N VAL A 59 12.96 3.91 -11.50
CA VAL A 59 13.82 5.08 -11.29
C VAL A 59 15.22 4.66 -10.85
N LEU A 60 15.34 3.67 -9.94
CA LEU A 60 16.65 3.17 -9.48
C LEU A 60 17.47 2.50 -10.59
N GLN A 61 16.82 1.95 -11.63
CA GLN A 61 17.50 1.43 -12.81
C GLN A 61 17.96 2.54 -13.77
N GLY A 62 17.58 3.80 -13.54
CA GLY A 62 17.95 4.95 -14.37
C GLY A 62 17.07 5.13 -15.61
N TRP A 63 15.90 4.48 -15.67
CA TRP A 63 15.06 4.46 -16.86
C TRP A 63 14.17 5.71 -16.98
N VAL A 64 13.97 6.43 -15.87
CA VAL A 64 13.01 7.53 -15.75
C VAL A 64 13.60 8.62 -14.83
N ALA A 65 13.12 9.86 -15.00
CA ALA A 65 13.53 11.00 -14.20
C ALA A 65 13.27 10.84 -12.69
N ASP A 66 14.16 11.42 -11.88
CA ASP A 66 14.13 11.36 -10.42
C ASP A 66 12.83 11.92 -9.80
N GLY A 67 12.09 12.77 -10.52
CA GLY A 67 10.79 13.29 -10.08
C GLY A 67 9.77 12.20 -9.79
N PHE A 68 9.92 11.01 -10.38
CA PHE A 68 9.03 9.88 -10.14
C PHE A 68 9.23 9.21 -8.77
N LEU A 69 10.32 9.48 -8.04
CA LEU A 69 10.49 9.03 -6.66
C LEU A 69 9.48 9.68 -5.71
N TRP A 70 9.07 10.93 -5.99
CA TRP A 70 8.01 11.58 -5.23
C TRP A 70 6.67 10.86 -5.40
N LEU A 71 6.38 10.46 -6.63
CA LEU A 71 5.17 9.71 -6.93
C LEU A 71 5.20 8.32 -6.28
N ALA A 72 6.35 7.62 -6.37
CA ALA A 72 6.54 6.34 -5.72
C ALA A 72 6.33 6.43 -4.19
N ALA A 73 6.94 7.43 -3.54
CA ALA A 73 6.77 7.69 -2.12
C ALA A 73 5.33 8.03 -1.75
N ALA A 74 4.66 8.88 -2.54
CA ALA A 74 3.26 9.23 -2.31
C ALA A 74 2.35 7.99 -2.38
N LEU A 75 2.54 7.12 -3.39
CA LEU A 75 1.76 5.89 -3.53
C LEU A 75 2.01 4.91 -2.37
N ALA A 76 3.26 4.77 -1.93
CA ALA A 76 3.62 3.93 -0.80
C ALA A 76 3.02 4.44 0.52
N VAL A 77 3.04 5.75 0.76
CA VAL A 77 2.41 6.36 1.93
C VAL A 77 0.89 6.19 1.87
N LEU A 78 0.28 6.43 0.70
CA LEU A 78 -1.17 6.21 0.51
C LEU A 78 -1.57 4.76 0.78
N SER A 79 -0.79 3.78 0.31
CA SER A 79 -1.06 2.37 0.60
C SER A 79 -0.94 2.06 2.09
N GLY A 80 0.06 2.63 2.78
CA GLY A 80 0.26 2.46 4.21
C GLY A 80 -0.85 3.09 5.06
N VAL A 81 -1.31 4.29 4.70
CA VAL A 81 -2.46 4.93 5.35
C VAL A 81 -3.73 4.12 5.11
N ALA A 82 -3.95 3.65 3.88
CA ALA A 82 -5.11 2.84 3.55
C ALA A 82 -5.13 1.51 4.31
N SER A 83 -3.99 0.80 4.39
CA SER A 83 -3.91 -0.43 5.18
C SER A 83 -4.10 -0.19 6.68
N TYR A 84 -3.61 0.95 7.20
CA TYR A 84 -3.79 1.31 8.60
C TYR A 84 -5.26 1.58 8.92
N TRP A 85 -5.95 2.32 8.05
CA TRP A 85 -7.40 2.54 8.15
C TRP A 85 -8.20 1.23 8.12
N VAL A 86 -7.81 0.29 7.26
CA VAL A 86 -8.44 -1.04 7.18
C VAL A 86 -8.23 -1.83 8.47
N ASP A 87 -7.07 -1.72 9.11
CA ASP A 87 -6.81 -2.41 10.38
C ASP A 87 -7.56 -1.80 11.57
N LEU A 88 -7.75 -0.47 11.58
CA LEU A 88 -8.54 0.24 12.58
C LEU A 88 -10.04 -0.12 12.54
N ASP A 89 -10.64 -0.09 11.35
CA ASP A 89 -12.08 -0.38 11.18
C ASP A 89 -12.34 -1.28 9.96
N PRO A 90 -12.15 -2.61 10.12
CA PRO A 90 -12.38 -3.57 9.05
C PRO A 90 -13.88 -3.74 8.71
N GLN A 91 -14.80 -3.34 9.60
CA GLN A 91 -16.24 -3.45 9.34
C GLN A 91 -16.71 -2.41 8.33
N ARG A 92 -16.11 -1.21 8.33
CA ARG A 92 -16.35 -0.18 7.31
C ARG A 92 -16.08 -0.67 5.89
N VAL A 93 -15.05 -1.49 5.68
CA VAL A 93 -14.73 -2.05 4.35
C VAL A 93 -15.90 -2.90 3.83
N LEU A 94 -16.49 -3.73 4.70
CA LEU A 94 -17.63 -4.57 4.37
C LEU A 94 -18.90 -3.72 4.16
N ALA A 95 -19.13 -2.71 5.00
CA ALA A 95 -20.28 -1.82 4.89
C ALA A 95 -20.26 -1.01 3.58
N TRP A 96 -19.11 -0.43 3.23
CA TRP A 96 -18.92 0.31 1.98
C TRP A 96 -19.15 -0.56 0.74
N ARG A 97 -18.70 -1.83 0.81
CA ARG A 97 -18.92 -2.75 -0.30
C ARG A 97 -20.38 -3.16 -0.45
N ARG A 98 -21.12 -3.32 0.65
CA ARG A 98 -22.57 -3.57 0.63
C ARG A 98 -23.35 -2.38 0.08
N ALA A 99 -22.91 -1.15 0.37
CA ALA A 99 -23.55 0.06 -0.15
C ALA A 99 -23.32 0.27 -1.67
N ARG A 100 -22.35 -0.44 -2.27
CA ARG A 100 -22.01 -0.37 -3.70
C ARG A 100 -22.44 -1.61 -4.50
N ALA A 101 -23.05 -2.60 -3.86
CA ALA A 101 -23.54 -3.83 -4.47
C ALA A 101 -25.06 -3.72 -4.66
#